data_AF-A0A955H410-F1
#
_entry.id   AF-A0A955H410-F1
#
_cell.length_a   1.000
_cell.length_b   1.000
_cell.length_c   1.000
_cell.angle_alpha   90.00
_cell.angle_beta   90.00
_cell.angle_gamma   90.00
#
_symmetry.space_group_name_H-M   'P 1'
#
loop_
_entity.id
_entity.type
_entity.pdbx_description
1 polymer ?
#
loop_
_entity_poly.entity_id
_entity_poly.type
_entity_poly.pdbx_seq_one_letter_code
_entity_poly.pdbx_strand_id
1 'polypeptide(L)'
;MNNKLAGKILLFLNIILLILAVGSSYYRFVVLEDYVVAYEGDCDPDFESCYYDCEDDECNEYYYFSIIERQVKEIKALCGKDVTECDEAYECQPDVEFCTISFCDPMEDGEEACASNIDGL
;
A
#
# COMPACT_ATOMS: atom_id res chain seq x y z
N MET A 1 48.14 -3.19 -16.87
CA MET A 1 47.12 -3.78 -15.98
C MET A 1 46.31 -4.77 -16.82
N ASN A 2 46.18 -6.03 -16.40
CA ASN A 2 45.65 -7.10 -17.26
C ASN A 2 44.12 -6.97 -17.38
N ASN A 3 43.58 -6.66 -18.56
CA ASN A 3 42.15 -6.37 -18.76
C ASN A 3 41.23 -7.52 -18.28
N LYS A 4 41.72 -8.76 -18.31
CA LYS A 4 41.03 -9.94 -17.75
C LYS A 4 40.94 -9.94 -16.22
N LEU A 5 41.94 -9.40 -15.52
CA LEU A 5 41.96 -9.31 -14.06
C LEU A 5 41.03 -8.18 -13.59
N ALA A 6 41.08 -7.03 -14.26
CA ALA A 6 40.17 -5.91 -13.99
C ALA A 6 38.70 -6.31 -14.17
N GLY A 7 38.36 -7.04 -15.25
CA GLY A 7 37.00 -7.53 -15.47
C GLY A 7 36.49 -8.47 -14.38
N LYS A 8 37.34 -9.36 -13.84
CA LYS A 8 36.97 -10.26 -12.74
C LYS A 8 36.73 -9.50 -11.43
N ILE A 9 37.55 -8.49 -11.13
CA ILE A 9 37.39 -7.66 -9.93
C ILE A 9 36.09 -6.84 -10.03
N LEU A 10 35.83 -6.22 -11.18
CA LEU A 10 34.59 -5.49 -11.40
C LEU A 10 33.36 -6.39 -11.26
N LEU A 11 33.39 -7.60 -11.82
CA LEU A 11 32.30 -8.56 -11.68
C LEU A 11 32.06 -8.92 -10.21
N PHE A 12 33.12 -9.23 -9.46
CA PHE A 12 33.02 -9.58 -8.05
C PHE A 12 32.47 -8.42 -7.20
N LEU A 13 32.95 -7.20 -7.44
CA LEU A 13 32.47 -6.01 -6.76
C LEU A 13 30.98 -5.75 -7.04
N ASN A 14 30.54 -5.92 -8.29
CA ASN A 14 29.13 -5.78 -8.65
C ASN A 14 28.26 -6.83 -7.96
N ILE A 15 28.72 -8.08 -7.86
CA ILE A 15 27.98 -9.13 -7.14
C ILE A 15 27.83 -8.77 -5.66
N ILE A 16 28.89 -8.31 -5.01
CA ILE A 16 28.81 -7.87 -3.60
C ILE A 16 27.85 -6.70 -3.44
N LEU A 17 27.94 -5.69 -4.30
CA LEU A 17 27.04 -4.54 -4.27
C LEU A 17 25.58 -4.96 -4.48
N LEU A 18 25.32 -5.92 -5.37
CA LEU A 18 23.99 -6.45 -5.60
C LEU A 18 23.46 -7.20 -4.36
N ILE A 19 24.28 -8.03 -3.72
CA ILE A 19 23.91 -8.72 -2.47
C ILE A 19 23.59 -7.70 -1.37
N LEU A 20 24.41 -6.65 -1.23
CA LEU A 20 24.18 -5.60 -0.24
C LEU A 20 22.92 -4.79 -0.54
N ALA A 21 22.66 -4.48 -1.81
CA ALA A 21 21.45 -3.76 -2.23
C ALA A 21 20.19 -4.59 -1.92
N VAL A 22 20.16 -5.86 -2.35
CA VAL A 22 19.04 -6.77 -2.07
C VAL A 22 18.87 -6.98 -0.57
N GLY A 23 19.97 -7.21 0.16
CA GLY A 23 19.94 -7.37 1.61
C GLY A 23 19.42 -6.13 2.35
N SER A 24 19.81 -4.93 1.90
CA SER A 24 19.31 -3.67 2.46
C SER A 24 17.82 -3.51 2.21
N SER A 25 17.34 -3.82 1.00
CA SER A 25 15.91 -3.75 0.69
C SER A 25 15.11 -4.77 1.50
N TYR A 26 15.59 -6.01 1.61
CA TYR A 26 14.96 -7.05 2.43
C TYR A 26 14.85 -6.62 3.89
N TYR A 27 15.94 -6.08 4.45
CA TYR A 27 15.94 -5.60 5.82
C TYR A 27 14.91 -4.47 6.03
N ARG A 28 14.83 -3.52 5.10
CA ARG A 28 13.88 -2.41 5.18
C ARG A 28 12.42 -2.86 5.11
N PHE A 29 12.06 -3.68 4.12
CA PHE A 29 10.65 -4.02 3.89
C PHE A 29 10.15 -5.19 4.75
N VAL A 30 11.02 -6.16 5.07
CA VAL A 30 10.59 -7.38 5.77
C VAL A 30 10.87 -7.32 7.26
N VAL A 31 12.01 -6.74 7.66
CA VAL A 31 12.41 -6.71 9.08
C VAL A 31 11.93 -5.43 9.77
N LEU A 32 12.13 -4.28 9.12
CA LEU A 32 11.67 -3.00 9.66
C LEU A 32 10.22 -2.69 9.30
N GLU A 33 9.62 -3.43 8.36
CA GLU A 33 8.25 -3.23 7.88
C GLU A 33 7.99 -1.77 7.46
N ASP A 34 9.01 -1.13 6.86
CA ASP A 34 8.96 0.27 6.43
C ASP A 34 8.29 0.39 5.05
N TYR A 35 6.98 0.18 5.04
CA TYR A 35 6.11 0.38 3.90
C TYR A 35 4.70 0.77 4.36
N VAL A 36 3.99 1.45 3.46
CA VAL A 36 2.59 1.84 3.64
C VAL A 36 1.71 0.78 2.99
N VAL A 37 0.58 0.48 3.62
CA VAL A 37 -0.50 -0.31 3.04
C VAL A 37 -1.70 0.59 2.81
N ALA A 38 -2.40 0.33 1.71
CA ALA A 38 -3.70 0.90 1.40
C ALA A 38 -4.74 -0.21 1.46
N TYR A 39 -5.89 0.07 2.04
CA TYR A 39 -7.02 -0.86 2.12
C TYR A 39 -8.34 -0.09 2.18
N GLU A 40 -9.42 -0.80 1.92
CA GLU A 40 -10.77 -0.26 1.91
C GLU A 40 -11.26 -0.01 3.34
N GLY A 41 -11.84 1.16 3.56
CA GLY A 41 -12.52 1.55 4.79
C GLY A 41 -14.00 1.87 4.53
N ASP A 42 -14.74 2.05 5.62
CA ASP A 42 -16.14 2.44 5.56
C ASP A 42 -16.30 3.81 4.89
N CYS A 43 -17.37 3.96 4.10
CA CYS A 43 -17.76 5.24 3.50
C CYS A 43 -19.26 5.28 3.27
N ASP A 44 -19.92 6.35 3.73
CA ASP A 44 -21.36 6.53 3.54
C ASP A 44 -21.62 7.44 2.33
N PRO A 45 -22.10 6.91 1.19
CA PRO A 45 -22.28 7.68 -0.05
C PRO A 45 -23.36 8.75 0.05
N ASP A 46 -24.23 8.73 1.09
CA ASP A 46 -25.23 9.78 1.30
C ASP A 46 -24.62 11.05 1.91
N PHE A 47 -23.46 10.95 2.57
CA PHE A 47 -22.80 12.06 3.26
C PHE A 47 -21.38 12.36 2.74
N GLU A 48 -20.71 11.38 2.16
CA GLU A 48 -19.31 11.43 1.74
C GLU A 48 -19.17 11.11 0.25
N SER A 49 -18.06 11.54 -0.37
CA SER A 49 -17.78 11.24 -1.77
C SER A 49 -16.93 9.97 -1.86
N CYS A 50 -17.57 8.81 -1.91
CA CYS A 50 -16.89 7.52 -1.85
C CYS A 50 -16.32 7.08 -3.19
N TYR A 51 -15.30 6.22 -3.13
CA TYR A 51 -15.01 5.31 -4.24
C TYR A 51 -16.09 4.23 -4.31
N TYR A 52 -16.24 3.59 -5.46
CA TYR A 52 -17.19 2.49 -5.63
C TYR A 52 -16.67 1.40 -6.56
N ASP A 53 -17.11 0.17 -6.32
CA ASP A 53 -16.86 -0.99 -7.18
C ASP A 53 -18.10 -1.90 -7.22
N CYS A 54 -18.09 -2.87 -8.12
CA CYS A 54 -19.15 -3.85 -8.28
C CYS A 54 -19.01 -4.98 -7.25
N GLU A 55 -20.12 -5.36 -6.61
CA GLU A 55 -20.15 -6.55 -5.74
C GLU A 55 -20.09 -7.86 -6.52
N ASP A 56 -20.49 -7.83 -7.80
CA ASP A 56 -20.50 -8.98 -8.71
C ASP A 56 -19.90 -8.66 -10.08
N ASP A 57 -19.49 -9.70 -10.81
CA ASP A 57 -18.92 -9.59 -12.17
C ASP A 57 -19.92 -9.00 -13.18
N GLU A 58 -21.22 -9.08 -12.88
CA GLU A 58 -22.30 -8.54 -13.69
C GLU A 58 -22.63 -7.06 -13.39
N CYS A 59 -22.01 -6.46 -12.38
CA CYS A 59 -22.25 -5.10 -11.88
C CYS A 59 -23.74 -4.78 -11.65
N ASN A 60 -24.47 -5.67 -10.99
CA ASN A 60 -25.86 -5.42 -10.60
C ASN A 60 -25.96 -4.56 -9.33
N GLU A 61 -24.98 -4.69 -8.44
CA GLU A 61 -24.92 -4.01 -7.15
C GLU A 61 -23.53 -3.39 -6.96
N TYR A 62 -23.49 -2.20 -6.35
CA TYR A 62 -22.26 -1.47 -6.06
C TYR A 62 -22.06 -1.38 -4.55
N TYR A 63 -20.81 -1.48 -4.12
CA TYR A 63 -20.41 -1.10 -2.77
C TYR A 63 -19.53 0.15 -2.81
N TYR A 64 -19.54 0.90 -1.71
CA TYR A 64 -18.87 2.19 -1.58
C TYR A 64 -17.83 2.12 -0.47
N PHE A 65 -16.66 2.71 -0.70
CA PHE A 65 -15.55 2.63 0.23
C PHE A 65 -14.69 3.90 0.22
N SER A 66 -13.93 4.07 1.30
CA SER A 66 -12.83 5.02 1.40
C SER A 66 -11.50 4.26 1.30
N ILE A 67 -10.40 4.95 1.01
CA ILE A 67 -9.07 4.34 1.03
C ILE A 67 -8.34 4.81 2.28
N ILE A 68 -7.90 3.86 3.10
CA ILE A 68 -7.09 4.11 4.28
C ILE A 68 -5.65 3.74 3.98
N GLU A 69 -4.74 4.71 4.04
CA GLU A 69 -3.30 4.50 3.89
C GLU A 69 -2.59 4.64 5.23
N ARG A 70 -1.82 3.63 5.62
CA ARG A 70 -1.13 3.60 6.92
C ARG A 70 0.19 2.84 6.90
N GLN A 71 1.13 3.24 7.76
CA GLN A 71 2.37 2.49 8.00
C GLN A 71 2.10 1.11 8.63
N VAL A 72 2.65 0.04 8.05
CA VAL A 72 2.40 -1.35 8.50
C VAL A 72 2.79 -1.59 9.95
N LYS A 73 3.96 -1.09 10.35
CA LYS A 73 4.45 -1.22 11.73
C LYS A 73 3.47 -0.64 12.76
N GLU A 74 2.71 0.39 12.39
CA GLU A 74 1.79 1.10 13.30
C GLU A 74 0.49 0.33 13.44
N ILE A 75 -0.11 -0.10 12.33
CA ILE A 75 -1.34 -0.90 12.38
C ILE A 75 -1.10 -2.26 13.06
N LYS A 76 0.05 -2.90 12.81
CA LYS A 76 0.42 -4.14 13.52
C LYS A 76 0.68 -3.93 15.00
N ALA A 77 1.14 -2.74 15.41
CA ALA A 77 1.32 -2.44 16.83
C ALA A 77 -0.02 -2.32 17.57
N LEU A 78 -1.08 -1.85 16.89
CA LEU A 78 -2.43 -1.78 17.44
C LEU A 78 -3.15 -3.12 17.38
N CYS A 79 -3.21 -3.72 16.18
CA CYS A 79 -4.05 -4.88 15.89
C CYS A 79 -3.33 -6.24 16.02
N GLY A 80 -2.01 -6.22 16.17
CA GLY A 80 -1.21 -7.45 16.16
C GLY A 80 -1.00 -7.99 14.75
N LYS A 81 -0.97 -9.32 14.61
CA LYS A 81 -0.57 -9.97 13.35
C LYS A 81 -1.70 -9.96 12.30
N ASP A 82 -2.93 -10.07 12.76
CA ASP A 82 -4.11 -10.09 11.90
C ASP A 82 -4.83 -8.74 12.05
N VAL A 83 -4.77 -7.93 11.00
CA VAL A 83 -5.35 -6.58 11.00
C VAL A 83 -6.82 -6.58 10.58
N THR A 84 -7.34 -7.71 10.12
CA THR A 84 -8.73 -7.83 9.61
C THR A 84 -9.77 -7.99 10.71
N GLU A 85 -9.35 -8.34 11.93
CA GLU A 85 -10.23 -8.54 13.09
C GLU A 85 -10.08 -7.42 14.11
N CYS A 86 -9.78 -6.20 13.66
CA CYS A 86 -9.39 -5.08 14.51
C CYS A 86 -10.14 -3.81 14.14
N ASP A 87 -10.87 -3.24 15.11
CA ASP A 87 -11.65 -2.02 14.90
C ASP A 87 -10.74 -0.82 14.56
N GLU A 88 -9.53 -0.78 15.15
CA GLU A 88 -8.54 0.27 14.91
C GLU A 88 -7.99 0.30 13.48
N ALA A 89 -8.26 -0.72 12.67
CA ALA A 89 -7.94 -0.70 11.24
C ALA A 89 -8.87 0.24 10.47
N TYR A 90 -10.12 0.43 10.89
CA TYR A 90 -11.12 1.17 10.10
C TYR A 90 -11.07 2.68 10.32
N GLU A 91 -10.20 3.17 11.20
CA GLU A 91 -10.12 4.59 11.54
C GLU A 91 -8.68 5.06 11.77
N CYS A 92 -8.41 6.32 11.43
CA CYS A 92 -7.13 6.96 11.73
C CYS A 92 -7.18 7.58 13.14
N GLN A 93 -6.44 6.99 14.08
CA GLN A 93 -6.34 7.55 15.43
C GLN A 93 -5.45 8.82 15.42
N PRO A 94 -5.76 9.81 16.29
CA PRO A 94 -5.07 11.12 16.27
C PRO A 94 -3.59 11.08 16.70
N ASP A 95 -3.15 9.98 17.31
CA ASP A 95 -1.78 9.75 17.79
C ASP A 95 -0.90 9.00 16.79
N VAL A 96 -1.41 8.73 15.59
CA VAL A 96 -0.74 7.99 14.53
C VAL A 96 -0.06 8.96 13.58
N GLU A 97 1.25 8.82 13.39
CA GLU A 97 2.05 9.77 12.61
C GLU A 97 1.72 9.70 11.11
N PHE A 98 1.44 8.50 10.60
CA PHE A 98 1.15 8.27 9.19
C PHE A 98 -0.13 7.44 9.02
N CYS A 99 -1.27 8.13 9.03
CA CYS A 99 -2.56 7.58 8.64
C CYS A 99 -3.37 8.63 7.86
N THR A 100 -3.84 8.28 6.68
CA THR A 100 -4.68 9.14 5.85
C THR A 100 -5.88 8.36 5.35
N ILE A 101 -7.06 8.99 5.45
CA ILE A 101 -8.28 8.50 4.81
C ILE A 101 -8.54 9.41 3.62
N SER A 102 -8.56 8.83 2.42
CA SER A 102 -8.92 9.53 1.19
C SER A 102 -10.29 9.07 0.70
N PHE A 103 -11.04 10.06 0.25
CA PHE A 103 -12.35 9.94 -0.38
C PHE A 103 -12.19 10.30 -1.85
N CYS A 104 -13.11 9.86 -2.71
CA CYS A 104 -13.07 10.27 -4.10
C CYS A 104 -13.39 11.77 -4.23
N ASP A 105 -12.62 12.50 -5.03
CA ASP A 105 -12.99 13.84 -5.46
C ASP A 105 -13.37 13.81 -6.95
N PRO A 106 -14.66 13.76 -7.31
CA PRO A 106 -15.08 13.72 -8.71
C PRO A 106 -14.74 15.00 -9.48
N MET A 107 -14.38 16.11 -8.81
CA MET A 107 -13.98 17.35 -9.45
C MET A 107 -12.49 17.37 -9.81
N GLU A 108 -11.63 16.75 -9.00
CA GLU A 108 -10.19 16.64 -9.25
C GLU A 108 -9.83 15.41 -10.09
N ASP A 109 -10.44 14.27 -9.78
CA ASP A 109 -10.09 12.97 -10.37
C ASP A 109 -10.96 12.63 -11.60
N GLY A 110 -12.15 13.25 -11.70
CA GLY A 110 -13.18 12.92 -12.68
C GLY A 110 -14.07 11.77 -12.23
N GLU A 111 -15.34 11.77 -12.66
CA GLU A 111 -16.34 10.77 -12.20
C GLU A 111 -15.91 9.31 -12.45
N GLU A 112 -15.21 9.04 -13.55
CA GLU A 112 -14.70 7.70 -13.88
C GLU A 112 -13.56 7.23 -12.96
N ALA A 113 -12.90 8.14 -12.25
CA ALA A 113 -11.81 7.80 -11.33
C ALA A 113 -12.32 7.41 -9.94
N CYS A 114 -13.59 7.67 -9.62
CA CYS A 114 -14.23 7.13 -8.42
C CYS A 114 -14.59 5.65 -8.56
N ALA A 115 -14.64 5.13 -9.80
CA ALA A 115 -14.80 3.70 -10.05
C ALA A 115 -13.44 3.02 -9.95
N SER A 116 -13.28 2.06 -9.02
CA SER A 116 -12.10 1.20 -9.05
C SER A 116 -12.23 0.22 -10.21
N ASN A 117 -11.62 0.53 -11.36
CA ASN A 117 -11.41 -0.48 -12.40
C ASN A 117 -10.29 -1.43 -11.93
N ILE A 118 -10.57 -2.37 -11.02
CA ILE A 118 -9.64 -3.47 -10.71
C ILE A 118 -9.77 -4.56 -11.79
N ASP A 119 -9.64 -4.17 -13.05
CA ASP A 119 -9.32 -5.09 -14.15
C ASP A 119 -7.79 -5.23 -14.21
N GLY A 120 -7.21 -5.99 -13.27
CA GLY A 120 -5.91 -6.65 -13.47
C GLY A 120 -4.69 -6.13 -12.71
N LEU A 121 -4.59 -6.51 -11.44
CA LEU A 121 -3.30 -6.83 -10.79
C LEU A 121 -3.19 -8.34 -10.54
#